data_AF-A0A1H9LTV1-F1
#
_entry.id   AF-A0A1H9LTV1-F1
#
_cell.length_a   1.000
_cell.length_b   1.000
_cell.length_c   1.000
_cell.angle_alpha   90.00
_cell.angle_beta   90.00
_cell.angle_gamma   90.00
#
_symmetry.space_group_name_H-M   'P 1'
#
loop_
_entity.id
_entity.type
_entity.pdbx_description
1 polymer ?
#
loop_
_entity_poly.entity_id
_entity_poly.type
_entity_poly.pdbx_seq_one_letter_code
_entity_poly.pdbx_strand_id
1 'polypeptide(L)'
;MKTQNLIKSTLSDASSLSHLNGLLRNNNYSNRQEFVRRVCHDYHFYDPQGKEQLSGCSKALRELEAGGHIVLPEARRKVRNQTIRKS
;
A
#
# COMPACT_ATOMS: atom_id res chain seq x y z
N MET A 1 4.40 -7.37 19.17
CA MET A 1 5.13 -6.74 18.05
C MET A 1 5.71 -7.78 17.06
N LYS A 2 4.89 -8.66 16.46
CA LYS A 2 5.41 -9.67 15.49
C LYS A 2 4.80 -9.56 14.09
N THR A 3 3.58 -9.04 13.97
CA THR A 3 2.84 -8.92 12.70
C THR A 3 3.45 -7.88 11.75
N GLN A 4 3.99 -6.77 12.27
CA GLN A 4 4.59 -5.70 11.45
C GLN A 4 5.85 -6.17 10.70
N ASN A 5 6.63 -7.11 11.26
CA ASN A 5 7.81 -7.65 10.58
C ASN A 5 7.45 -8.63 9.46
N LEU A 6 6.34 -9.36 9.60
CA LEU A 6 5.93 -10.35 8.60
C LEU A 6 5.52 -9.67 7.29
N ILE A 7 4.69 -8.63 7.38
CA ILE A 7 4.19 -7.89 6.21
C ILE A 7 5.35 -7.31 5.39
N LYS A 8 6.31 -6.65 6.05
CA LYS A 8 7.49 -6.10 5.36
C LYS A 8 8.33 -7.21 4.72
N SER A 9 8.63 -8.26 5.48
CA SER A 9 9.50 -9.34 4.98
C SER A 9 8.88 -10.03 3.77
N THR A 10 7.56 -10.24 3.76
CA THR A 10 6.85 -10.81 2.61
C THR A 10 6.86 -9.87 1.42
N LEU A 11 6.57 -8.58 1.61
CA LEU A 11 6.49 -7.62 0.50
C LEU A 11 7.86 -7.23 -0.08
N SER A 12 8.93 -7.31 0.72
CA SER A 12 10.32 -7.09 0.29
C SER A 12 10.93 -8.28 -0.45
N ASP A 13 10.25 -9.43 -0.52
CA ASP A 13 10.72 -10.57 -1.30
C ASP A 13 10.69 -10.27 -2.81
N ALA A 14 11.68 -10.76 -3.55
CA ALA A 14 11.81 -10.53 -4.99
C ALA A 14 10.58 -11.05 -5.78
N SER A 15 9.97 -12.14 -5.34
CA SER A 15 8.75 -12.71 -5.94
C SER A 15 7.57 -11.76 -5.74
N SER A 16 7.45 -11.21 -4.53
CA SER A 16 6.41 -10.25 -4.18
C SER A 16 6.57 -8.94 -4.93
N LEU A 17 7.79 -8.40 -5.02
CA LEU A 17 8.08 -7.19 -5.81
C LEU A 17 7.74 -7.38 -7.29
N SER A 18 8.07 -8.54 -7.86
CA SER A 18 7.70 -8.89 -9.24
C SER A 18 6.19 -8.94 -9.42
N HIS A 19 5.47 -9.55 -8.46
CA HIS A 19 4.01 -9.60 -8.48
C HIS A 19 3.39 -8.19 -8.34
N LEU A 20 3.89 -7.35 -7.44
CA LEU A 20 3.43 -5.97 -7.27
C LEU A 20 3.63 -5.13 -8.54
N ASN A 21 4.79 -5.24 -9.19
CA ASN A 21 5.04 -4.57 -10.46
C ASN A 21 4.15 -5.12 -11.58
N GLY A 22 3.87 -6.43 -11.60
CA GLY A 22 2.88 -7.03 -12.50
C GLY A 22 1.47 -6.47 -12.29
N LEU A 23 1.05 -6.34 -11.03
CA LEU A 23 -0.24 -5.74 -10.69
C LEU A 23 -0.32 -4.28 -11.14
N LEU A 24 0.73 -3.49 -10.90
CA LEU A 24 0.80 -2.08 -11.32
C LEU A 24 0.79 -1.92 -12.86
N ARG A 25 1.39 -2.86 -13.59
CA ARG A 25 1.39 -2.85 -15.06
C ARG A 25 0.07 -3.29 -15.67
N ASN A 26 -0.59 -4.29 -15.07
CA ASN A 26 -1.77 -4.93 -15.64
C ASN A 26 -3.08 -4.27 -15.21
N ASN A 27 -3.13 -3.62 -14.05
CA ASN A 27 -4.33 -2.98 -13.53
C ASN A 27 -4.14 -1.47 -13.47
N ASN A 28 -5.07 -0.75 -14.09
CA ASN A 28 -5.11 0.70 -14.04
C ASN A 28 -5.84 1.14 -12.75
N TYR A 29 -5.18 0.95 -11.60
CA TYR A 29 -5.76 1.31 -10.31
C TYR A 29 -6.03 2.81 -10.26
N SER A 30 -7.31 3.16 -10.03
CA SER A 30 -7.76 4.55 -10.06
C SER A 30 -7.29 5.38 -8.87
N ASN A 31 -6.85 4.71 -7.80
CA ASN A 31 -6.36 5.34 -6.58
C ASN A 31 -5.48 4.37 -5.76
N ARG A 32 -4.59 4.96 -4.96
CA ARG A 32 -3.71 4.21 -4.05
C ARG A 32 -4.43 3.29 -3.07
N GLN A 33 -5.62 3.63 -2.58
CA GLN A 33 -6.32 2.78 -1.61
C GLN A 33 -6.82 1.48 -2.23
N GLU A 34 -7.21 1.52 -3.49
CA GLU A 34 -7.63 0.35 -4.26
C GLU A 34 -6.48 -0.62 -4.46
N PHE A 35 -5.31 -0.09 -4.85
CA PHE A 35 -4.08 -0.88 -4.93
C PHE A 35 -3.72 -1.53 -3.58
N VAL A 36 -3.73 -0.74 -2.50
CA VAL A 36 -3.45 -1.25 -1.14
C VAL A 36 -4.43 -2.37 -0.79
N ARG A 37 -5.74 -2.18 -0.93
CA ARG A 37 -6.74 -3.20 -0.61
C ARG A 37 -6.52 -4.49 -1.40
N ARG A 38 -6.28 -4.39 -2.70
CA ARG A 38 -6.02 -5.56 -3.55
C ARG A 38 -4.79 -6.33 -3.08
N VAL A 39 -3.69 -5.62 -2.81
CA VAL A 39 -2.47 -6.23 -2.28
C VAL A 39 -2.72 -6.87 -0.91
N CYS A 40 -3.34 -6.16 0.04
CA CYS A 40 -3.56 -6.74 1.36
C CYS A 40 -4.44 -8.00 1.32
N HIS A 41 -5.40 -8.03 0.41
CA HIS A 41 -6.26 -9.17 0.16
C HIS A 41 -5.48 -10.35 -0.44
N ASP A 42 -4.72 -10.12 -1.53
CA ASP A 42 -3.96 -11.18 -2.22
C ASP A 42 -2.93 -11.84 -1.27
N TYR A 43 -2.30 -11.06 -0.39
CA TYR A 43 -1.33 -11.55 0.60
C TYR A 43 -1.96 -12.00 1.92
N HIS A 44 -3.29 -12.00 2.03
CA HIS A 44 -4.01 -12.45 3.22
C HIS A 44 -3.54 -11.74 4.51
N PHE A 45 -3.24 -10.45 4.43
CA PHE A 45 -2.82 -9.66 5.59
C PHE A 45 -4.02 -9.34 6.47
N TYR A 46 -4.38 -10.29 7.33
CA TYR A 46 -5.43 -10.15 8.33
C TYR A 46 -4.82 -9.93 9.72
N ASP A 47 -5.44 -9.04 10.48
CA ASP A 47 -5.21 -8.88 11.90
C ASP A 47 -5.70 -10.13 12.67
N PRO A 48 -5.23 -10.41 13.90
CA PRO A 48 -5.76 -11.48 14.75
C PRO A 48 -7.29 -11.56 14.87
N GLN A 49 -8.01 -10.46 14.64
CA GLN A 49 -9.48 -10.43 14.59
C GLN A 49 -10.10 -10.85 13.24
N GLY A 50 -9.30 -11.30 12.27
CA GLY A 50 -9.75 -11.65 10.92
C GLY A 50 -10.07 -10.45 10.02
N LYS A 51 -9.72 -9.23 10.46
CA LYS A 51 -9.95 -7.99 9.68
C LYS A 51 -8.73 -7.66 8.85
N GLU A 52 -8.92 -7.23 7.61
CA GLU A 52 -7.82 -6.78 6.74
C GLU A 52 -6.99 -5.69 7.42
N GLN A 53 -5.69 -5.92 7.58
CA GLN A 53 -4.76 -5.01 8.24
C GLN A 53 -4.30 -3.89 7.27
N LEU A 54 -5.26 -3.14 6.73
CA LEU A 54 -5.03 -2.12 5.70
C LEU A 54 -4.04 -1.04 6.14
N SER A 55 -4.02 -0.68 7.42
CA SER A 55 -3.09 0.31 7.97
C SER A 55 -1.64 -0.19 7.95
N GLY A 56 -1.40 -1.45 8.34
CA GLY A 56 -0.07 -2.06 8.35
C GLY A 56 0.44 -2.32 6.93
N CYS A 57 -0.42 -2.85 6.07
CA CYS A 57 -0.13 -3.10 4.67
C CYS A 57 0.11 -1.79 3.87
N SER A 58 -0.70 -0.75 4.09
CA SER A 58 -0.43 0.58 3.50
C SER A 58 0.90 1.16 3.97
N LYS A 59 1.30 0.92 5.22
CA LYS A 59 2.57 1.41 5.75
C LYS A 59 3.75 0.70 5.09
N ALA A 60 3.70 -0.62 5.00
CA ALA A 60 4.76 -1.42 4.36
C ALA A 60 4.93 -1.05 2.87
N LEU A 61 3.82 -0.85 2.14
CA LEU A 61 3.87 -0.40 0.75
C LEU A 61 4.51 0.99 0.59
N ARG A 62 4.26 1.93 1.52
CA ARG A 62 4.93 3.24 1.51
C ARG A 62 6.43 3.15 1.78
N GLU A 63 6.84 2.21 2.63
CA GLU A 63 8.26 2.02 2.92
C GLU A 63 8.99 1.37 1.73
N LEU A 64 8.33 0.46 1.00
CA LEU A 64 8.87 -0.06 -0.27
C LEU A 64 8.99 1.03 -1.34
N GLU A 65 8.00 1.92 -1.44
CA GLU A 65 8.07 3.09 -2.32
C GLU A 65 9.20 4.02 -1.91
N ALA A 66 9.34 4.31 -0.61
CA ALA A 66 10.43 5.14 -0.09
C ALA A 66 11.82 4.51 -0.32
N GLY A 67 11.90 3.17 -0.35
CA GLY A 67 13.11 2.41 -0.72
C GLY A 67 13.35 2.32 -2.23
N GLY A 68 12.46 2.86 -3.07
CA GLY A 68 12.59 2.84 -4.53
C GLY A 68 12.28 1.48 -5.18
N HIS A 69 11.66 0.55 -4.47
CA HIS A 69 11.36 -0.79 -4.99
C HIS A 69 10.11 -0.82 -5.87
N ILE A 70 9.15 0.05 -5.61
CA ILE A 70 7.88 0.19 -6.35
C ILE A 70 7.48 1.66 -6.45
N VAL A 71 6.56 1.97 -7.36
CA VAL A 71 5.94 3.30 -7.47
C VAL A 71 4.44 3.14 -7.22
N LEU A 72 3.91 3.72 -6.15
CA LEU A 72 2.48 3.66 -5.90
C LEU A 72 1.75 4.65 -6.81
N PRO A 73 0.53 4.30 -7.29
CA PRO A 73 -0.26 5.25 -8.06
C PRO A 73 -0.57 6.47 -7.18
N GLU A 74 -0.57 7.66 -7.80
CA GLU A 74 -0.85 8.89 -7.08
C GLU A 74 -2.15 8.72 -6.30
N ALA A 75 -2.08 8.98 -4.99
CA ALA A 75 -3.29 9.19 -4.25
C ALA A 75 -3.94 10.41 -4.87
N ARG A 76 -5.13 10.26 -5.48
CA ARG A 76 -5.98 11.41 -5.81
C ARG A 76 -6.06 12.25 -4.56
N ARG A 77 -5.26 13.31 -4.48
CA ARG A 77 -5.44 14.35 -3.49
C ARG A 77 -6.81 14.87 -3.84
N LYS A 78 -7.82 14.57 -3.01
CA LYS A 78 -8.92 15.52 -2.88
C LYS A 78 -8.19 16.82 -2.59
N VAL A 79 -8.20 17.74 -3.55
CA VAL A 79 -7.85 19.13 -3.33
C VAL A 79 -8.67 19.55 -2.11
N ARG A 80 -8.04 19.50 -0.94
CA ARG A 80 -8.58 20.14 0.23
C ARG A 80 -8.41 21.60 -0.12
N ASN A 81 -9.50 22.26 -0.48
CA ASN A 81 -9.55 23.72 -0.51
C ASN A 81 -9.01 24.18 0.84
N GLN A 82 -7.74 24.56 0.84
CA GLN A 82 -7.10 25.19 1.97
C GLN A 82 -7.69 26.59 1.98
N THR A 83 -8.81 26.75 2.68
CA THR A 83 -9.39 28.05 2.94
C THR A 83 -8.33 28.83 3.71
N ILE A 84 -7.69 29.75 2.99
CA ILE A 84 -6.71 30.70 3.50
C ILE A 84 -7.37 31.42 4.68
N ARG A 85 -6.91 31.17 5.90
CA ARG A 85 -7.18 32.04 7.04
C ARG A 85 -6.28 33.26 6.86
N LYS A 86 -6.86 34.37 6.36
CA LYS A 86 -6.23 35.69 6.44
C LYS A 86 -6.18 36.11 7.91
N SER A 87 -5.00 36.54 8.35
CA SER A 87 -4.76 37.28 9.59
C SER A 87 -5.40 38.67 9.54
#